data_AF-A0A5C5PVG7-F1
#
_entry.id   AF-A0A5C5PVG7-F1
#
_cell.length_a   1.000
_cell.length_b   1.000
_cell.length_c   1.000
_cell.angle_alpha   90.00
_cell.angle_beta   90.00
_cell.angle_gamma   90.00
#
_symmetry.space_group_name_H-M   'P 1'
#
loop_
_entity.id
_entity.type
_entity.pdbx_description
1 polymer ?
#
loop_
_entity_poly.entity_id
_entity_poly.type
_entity_poly.pdbx_seq_one_letter_code
_entity_poly.pdbx_strand_id
1 'polypeptide(L)'
;MAWVFKDRYKPTRMITVDDDVAERLQRLEDTFQAFRAHNALDVATRKQQLLDEGYEFAKAILMHTKISYCLGTYDCEEDVYFDYYCETVRKHLINVHPVLAMRKFAEFIAFIKNQNESIEACQFLKENVDKYPDD
;
A
#
# COMPACT_ATOMS: atom_id res chain seq x y z
N MET A 1 -11.15 -15.74 -10.59
CA MET A 1 -9.79 -16.26 -10.81
C MET A 1 -8.88 -15.44 -9.88
N ALA A 2 -7.57 -15.68 -9.85
CA ALA A 2 -6.64 -14.82 -9.13
C ALA A 2 -5.33 -14.72 -9.90
N TRP A 3 -4.64 -13.59 -9.79
CA TRP A 3 -3.35 -13.36 -10.38
C TRP A 3 -2.24 -13.85 -9.45
N VAL A 4 -1.29 -14.61 -9.97
CA VAL A 4 -0.21 -15.18 -9.17
C VAL A 4 1.14 -14.76 -9.73
N PHE A 5 1.96 -14.11 -8.90
CA PHE A 5 3.28 -13.62 -9.25
C PHE A 5 4.33 -14.15 -8.28
N LYS A 6 5.58 -14.29 -8.73
CA LYS A 6 6.70 -14.60 -7.82
C LYS A 6 6.99 -13.39 -6.93
N ASP A 7 7.25 -13.63 -5.66
CA ASP A 7 7.72 -12.61 -4.73
C ASP A 7 9.14 -12.18 -5.11
N ARG A 8 9.33 -10.87 -5.32
CA ARG A 8 10.60 -10.27 -5.74
C ARG A 8 11.67 -10.33 -4.65
N TYR A 9 11.27 -10.29 -3.38
CA TYR A 9 12.18 -10.26 -2.23
C TYR A 9 12.46 -11.67 -1.71
N LYS A 10 11.52 -12.59 -1.88
CA LYS A 10 11.69 -14.02 -1.51
C LYS A 10 11.21 -14.94 -2.63
N PRO A 11 12.10 -15.33 -3.58
CA PRO A 11 11.72 -16.08 -4.78
C PRO A 11 11.04 -17.44 -4.57
N THR A 12 11.11 -18.00 -3.35
CA THR A 12 10.42 -19.24 -2.96
C THR A 12 8.94 -19.04 -2.66
N ARG A 13 8.45 -17.80 -2.63
CA ARG A 13 7.06 -17.45 -2.31
C ARG A 13 6.34 -16.89 -3.52
N MET A 14 5.01 -17.01 -3.47
CA MET A 14 4.10 -16.45 -4.47
C MET A 14 3.24 -15.36 -3.82
N ILE A 15 2.95 -14.31 -4.59
CA ILE A 15 1.99 -13.28 -4.26
C ILE A 15 0.74 -13.52 -5.10
N THR A 16 -0.36 -13.78 -4.41
CA THR A 16 -1.69 -13.88 -5.02
C THR A 16 -2.40 -12.54 -4.88
N VAL A 17 -3.00 -12.07 -5.96
CA VAL A 17 -3.82 -10.85 -5.99
C VAL A 17 -5.15 -11.18 -6.65
N ASP A 18 -6.24 -10.77 -6.01
CA ASP A 18 -7.59 -11.06 -6.50
C ASP A 18 -7.86 -10.38 -7.86
N ASP A 19 -8.73 -10.99 -8.68
CA ASP A 19 -8.99 -10.50 -10.03
C ASP A 19 -9.65 -9.13 -10.09
N ASP A 20 -10.51 -8.81 -9.10
CA ASP A 20 -11.23 -7.55 -9.03
C ASP A 20 -10.29 -6.36 -8.75
N VAL A 21 -9.06 -6.63 -8.30
CA VAL A 21 -8.04 -5.59 -8.06
C VAL A 21 -7.67 -4.88 -9.35
N ALA A 22 -7.68 -5.55 -10.51
CA ALA A 22 -7.34 -4.90 -11.78
C ALA A 22 -8.33 -3.78 -12.13
N GLU A 23 -9.63 -4.04 -11.96
CA GLU A 23 -10.69 -3.05 -12.16
C GLU A 23 -10.59 -1.92 -11.12
N ARG A 24 -10.31 -2.26 -9.86
CA ARG A 24 -10.11 -1.27 -8.79
C ARG A 24 -8.91 -0.37 -9.07
N LEU A 25 -7.80 -0.92 -9.57
CA LEU A 25 -6.61 -0.15 -9.93
C LEU A 25 -6.92 0.88 -11.01
N GLN A 26 -7.73 0.52 -12.01
CA GLN A 26 -8.15 1.44 -13.07
C GLN A 26 -9.00 2.60 -12.56
N ARG A 27 -9.76 2.39 -11.47
CA ARG A 27 -10.62 3.40 -10.85
C ARG A 27 -9.93 4.21 -9.74
N LEU A 28 -8.65 3.98 -9.46
CA LEU A 28 -7.94 4.73 -8.42
C LEU A 28 -7.90 6.24 -8.70
N GLU A 29 -7.91 6.64 -9.97
CA GLU A 29 -7.92 8.07 -10.32
C GLU A 29 -9.16 8.79 -9.79
N ASP A 30 -10.31 8.12 -9.79
CA ASP A 30 -11.58 8.67 -9.29
C ASP A 30 -11.50 9.02 -7.79
N THR A 31 -10.58 8.37 -7.07
CA THR A 31 -10.43 8.49 -5.61
C THR A 31 -9.17 9.25 -5.17
N PHE A 32 -8.40 9.86 -6.09
CA PHE A 32 -7.20 10.64 -5.73
C PHE A 32 -7.51 11.80 -4.77
N GLN A 33 -8.53 12.60 -5.07
CA GLN A 33 -8.88 13.74 -4.21
C GLN A 33 -9.42 13.29 -2.87
N ALA A 34 -10.20 12.21 -2.84
CA ALA A 34 -10.66 11.60 -1.60
C ALA A 34 -9.48 11.13 -0.73
N PHE A 35 -8.46 10.52 -1.34
CA PHE A 35 -7.25 10.12 -0.64
C PHE A 35 -6.45 11.31 -0.10
N ARG A 36 -6.32 12.39 -0.87
CA ARG A 36 -5.67 13.63 -0.40
C ARG A 36 -6.41 14.23 0.79
N ALA A 37 -7.72 14.41 0.65
CA ALA A 37 -8.57 14.95 1.72
C ALA A 37 -8.48 14.08 2.97
N HIS A 38 -8.52 12.75 2.82
CA HIS A 38 -8.35 11.81 3.93
C HIS A 38 -7.00 11.98 4.64
N ASN A 39 -5.90 12.21 3.91
CA ASN A 39 -4.59 12.45 4.52
C ASN A 39 -4.44 13.83 5.17
N ALA A 40 -5.26 14.82 4.83
CA ALA A 40 -5.27 16.10 5.53
C ALA A 40 -6.00 16.04 6.89
N LEU A 41 -6.76 14.98 7.15
CA LEU A 41 -7.48 14.79 8.41
C LEU A 41 -6.54 14.32 9.52
N ASP A 42 -6.88 14.64 10.77
CA ASP A 42 -6.24 14.05 11.94
C ASP A 42 -6.57 12.56 12.09
N VAL A 43 -5.78 11.85 12.90
CA VAL A 43 -5.88 10.39 13.06
C VAL A 43 -7.25 9.94 13.58
N ALA A 44 -7.89 10.69 14.46
CA ALA A 44 -9.19 10.29 15.01
C ALA A 44 -10.28 10.44 13.93
N THR A 45 -10.26 11.56 13.21
CA THR A 45 -11.22 11.82 12.12
C THR A 45 -11.05 10.86 10.95
N ARG A 46 -9.82 10.47 10.59
CA ARG A 46 -9.57 9.44 9.58
C ARG A 46 -10.25 8.12 9.92
N LYS A 47 -10.13 7.67 11.18
CA LYS A 47 -10.75 6.42 11.64
C LYS A 47 -12.26 6.49 11.54
N GLN A 48 -12.85 7.62 11.96
CA GLN A 48 -14.29 7.81 11.90
C GLN A 48 -14.81 7.82 10.45
N GLN A 49 -14.14 8.53 9.55
CA GLN A 49 -14.53 8.57 8.13
C GLN A 49 -14.53 7.17 7.49
N LEU A 50 -13.54 6.33 7.80
CA LEU A 50 -13.48 4.95 7.29
C LEU A 50 -14.66 4.09 7.77
N LEU A 51 -15.22 4.40 8.94
CA LEU A 51 -16.42 3.72 9.47
C LEU A 51 -17.69 4.24 8.80
N ASP A 52 -17.75 5.54 8.52
CA ASP A 52 -18.97 6.21 8.03
C ASP A 52 -19.19 6.04 6.52
N GLU A 53 -18.12 6.12 5.70
CA GLU A 53 -18.23 6.04 4.24
C GLU A 53 -18.28 4.61 3.69
N GLY A 54 -18.07 3.63 4.57
CA GLY A 54 -18.26 2.22 4.29
C GLY A 54 -17.11 1.55 3.54
N TYR A 55 -17.38 0.30 3.13
CA TYR A 55 -16.36 -0.68 2.78
C TYR A 55 -15.57 -0.35 1.50
N GLU A 56 -16.24 0.13 0.46
CA GLU A 56 -15.60 0.41 -0.83
C GLU A 56 -14.67 1.63 -0.75
N PHE A 57 -15.07 2.67 -0.01
CA PHE A 57 -14.21 3.79 0.33
C PHE A 57 -12.97 3.32 1.10
N ALA A 58 -13.17 2.55 2.18
CA ALA A 58 -12.07 2.05 3.00
C ALA A 58 -11.07 1.20 2.20
N LYS A 59 -11.55 0.40 1.24
CA LYS A 59 -10.70 -0.36 0.31
C LYS A 59 -9.87 0.55 -0.60
N ALA A 60 -10.49 1.57 -1.19
CA ALA A 60 -9.79 2.51 -2.06
C ALA A 60 -8.68 3.24 -1.28
N ILE A 61 -9.00 3.77 -0.09
CA ILE A 61 -8.01 4.42 0.79
C ILE A 61 -6.89 3.46 1.16
N LEU A 62 -7.19 2.21 1.52
CA LEU A 62 -6.16 1.21 1.84
C LEU A 62 -5.23 0.95 0.65
N MET A 63 -5.77 0.87 -0.57
CA MET A 63 -4.95 0.70 -1.78
C MET A 63 -4.04 1.92 -2.00
N HIS A 64 -4.58 3.13 -1.89
CA HIS A 64 -3.80 4.36 -2.01
C HIS A 64 -2.68 4.42 -0.97
N THR A 65 -2.98 4.11 0.29
CA THR A 65 -2.00 4.08 1.39
C THR A 65 -0.87 3.09 1.13
N LYS A 66 -1.18 1.88 0.67
CA LYS A 66 -0.15 0.88 0.32
C LYS A 66 0.75 1.36 -0.82
N ILE A 67 0.16 1.93 -1.86
CA ILE A 67 0.92 2.45 -3.00
C ILE A 67 1.79 3.62 -2.54
N SER A 68 1.21 4.57 -1.81
CA SER A 68 1.92 5.75 -1.29
C SER A 68 3.09 5.36 -0.41
N TYR A 69 2.89 4.41 0.51
CA TYR A 69 3.96 3.82 1.33
C TYR A 69 5.12 3.31 0.47
N CYS A 70 4.83 2.52 -0.56
CA CYS A 70 5.85 1.97 -1.46
C CYS A 70 6.52 3.02 -2.35
N LEU A 71 5.86 4.15 -2.62
CA LEU A 71 6.41 5.25 -3.40
C LEU A 71 7.15 6.29 -2.55
N GLY A 72 7.04 6.21 -1.23
CA GLY A 72 7.65 7.17 -0.31
C GLY A 72 6.91 8.51 -0.23
N THR A 73 5.63 8.56 -0.63
CA THR A 73 4.81 9.78 -0.71
C THR A 73 3.93 9.97 0.53
N TYR A 74 4.52 9.84 1.71
CA TYR A 74 3.76 9.80 2.98
C TYR A 74 2.95 11.08 3.23
N ASP A 75 3.44 12.22 2.78
CA ASP A 75 2.83 13.54 2.94
C ASP A 75 2.05 13.95 1.69
N CYS A 76 1.13 13.10 1.24
CA CYS A 76 0.26 13.37 0.08
C CYS A 76 -0.69 14.58 0.26
N GLU A 77 -0.65 15.26 1.41
CA GLU A 77 -1.30 16.57 1.56
C GLU A 77 -0.52 17.70 0.85
N GLU A 78 0.80 17.56 0.73
CA GLU A 78 1.64 18.52 0.00
C GLU A 78 1.54 18.31 -1.50
N ASP A 79 1.45 19.40 -2.27
CA ASP A 79 1.25 19.36 -3.72
C ASP A 79 2.32 18.54 -4.45
N VAL A 80 3.59 18.70 -4.07
CA VAL A 80 4.72 18.03 -4.74
C VAL A 80 4.61 16.51 -4.62
N TYR A 81 4.33 16.00 -3.42
CA TYR A 81 4.19 14.55 -3.20
C TYR A 81 2.90 14.02 -3.81
N PHE A 82 1.81 14.81 -3.77
CA PHE A 82 0.54 14.42 -4.35
C PHE A 82 0.58 14.33 -5.87
N ASP A 83 1.21 15.30 -6.54
CA ASP A 83 1.35 15.30 -8.00
C ASP A 83 2.23 14.13 -8.46
N TYR A 84 3.39 13.93 -7.80
CA TYR A 84 4.25 12.78 -8.07
C TYR A 84 3.52 11.45 -7.86
N TYR A 85 2.73 11.34 -6.78
CA TYR A 85 1.90 10.18 -6.51
C TYR A 85 0.91 9.91 -7.66
N CYS A 86 0.13 10.92 -8.05
CA CYS A 86 -0.89 10.80 -9.09
C CYS A 86 -0.27 10.42 -10.44
N GLU A 87 0.82 11.08 -10.85
CA GLU A 87 1.53 10.76 -12.09
C GLU A 87 2.07 9.32 -12.08
N THR A 88 2.67 8.90 -10.97
CA THR A 88 3.25 7.57 -10.85
C THR A 88 2.19 6.47 -10.87
N VAL A 89 1.06 6.68 -10.18
CA VAL A 89 -0.07 5.75 -10.19
C VAL A 89 -0.65 5.63 -11.59
N ARG A 90 -0.89 6.76 -12.27
CA ARG A 90 -1.37 6.74 -13.66
C ARG A 90 -0.43 5.95 -14.57
N LYS A 91 0.86 6.25 -14.50
CA LYS A 91 1.89 5.66 -15.37
C LYS A 91 2.07 4.16 -15.18
N HIS A 92 1.92 3.65 -13.96
CA HIS A 92 2.29 2.27 -13.63
C HIS A 92 1.13 1.34 -13.30
N LEU A 93 -0.06 1.89 -12.98
CA LEU A 93 -1.21 1.12 -12.53
C LEU A 93 -2.48 1.35 -13.36
N ILE A 94 -2.64 2.52 -13.99
CA ILE A 94 -3.88 2.87 -14.72
C ILE A 94 -3.67 2.79 -16.25
N ASN A 95 -2.72 3.57 -16.78
CA ASN A 95 -2.49 3.73 -18.22
C ASN A 95 -1.60 2.63 -18.81
N VAL A 96 -1.71 1.41 -18.30
CA VAL A 96 -0.91 0.24 -18.69
C VAL A 96 -1.79 -0.99 -18.84
N HIS A 97 -1.27 -2.01 -19.51
CA HIS A 97 -1.95 -3.29 -19.63
C HIS A 97 -2.25 -3.89 -18.23
N PRO A 98 -3.43 -4.47 -17.96
CA PRO A 98 -3.82 -4.95 -16.64
C PRO A 98 -2.80 -5.92 -16.01
N VAL A 99 -2.21 -6.81 -16.79
CA VAL A 99 -1.15 -7.73 -16.34
C VAL A 99 0.05 -6.97 -15.74
N LEU A 100 0.45 -5.84 -16.34
CA LEU A 100 1.57 -5.03 -15.87
C LEU A 100 1.20 -4.27 -14.58
N ALA A 101 0.00 -3.71 -14.53
CA ALA A 101 -0.54 -3.07 -13.32
C ALA A 101 -0.58 -4.04 -12.15
N MET A 102 -1.13 -5.23 -12.37
CA MET A 102 -1.23 -6.30 -11.37
C MET A 102 0.14 -6.79 -10.90
N ARG A 103 1.09 -6.96 -11.83
CA ARG A 103 2.47 -7.31 -11.48
C ARG A 103 3.11 -6.24 -10.61
N LYS A 104 2.94 -4.96 -10.97
CA LYS A 104 3.50 -3.85 -10.20
C LYS A 104 2.87 -3.75 -8.80
N PHE A 105 1.56 -3.93 -8.70
CA PHE A 105 0.87 -3.96 -7.42
C PHE A 105 1.29 -5.16 -6.56
N ALA A 106 1.53 -6.32 -7.16
CA ALA A 106 2.09 -7.48 -6.47
C ALA A 106 3.51 -7.21 -5.92
N GLU A 107 4.34 -6.44 -6.63
CA GLU A 107 5.64 -5.97 -6.11
C GLU A 107 5.48 -5.10 -4.87
N PHE A 108 4.47 -4.22 -4.82
CA PHE A 108 4.17 -3.41 -3.63
C PHE A 108 3.73 -4.27 -2.45
N ILE A 109 2.88 -5.27 -2.68
CA ILE A 109 2.50 -6.23 -1.63
C ILE A 109 3.72 -6.98 -1.11
N ALA A 110 4.59 -7.46 -2.02
CA ALA A 110 5.81 -8.16 -1.65
C ALA A 110 6.76 -7.28 -0.82
N PHE A 111 6.91 -6.01 -1.20
CA PHE A 111 7.72 -5.05 -0.46
C PHE A 111 7.20 -4.85 0.97
N ILE A 112 5.90 -4.58 1.14
CA ILE A 112 5.30 -4.39 2.46
C ILE A 112 5.46 -5.64 3.34
N LYS A 113 5.21 -6.83 2.79
CA LYS A 113 5.41 -8.09 3.51
C LYS A 113 6.86 -8.25 3.97
N ASN A 114 7.82 -7.99 3.09
CA ASN A 114 9.24 -8.10 3.44
C ASN A 114 9.67 -7.08 4.50
N GLN A 115 9.14 -5.85 4.46
CA GLN A 115 9.38 -4.83 5.48
C GLN A 115 8.82 -5.27 6.84
N ASN A 116 7.57 -5.73 6.89
CA ASN A 116 6.95 -6.21 8.13
C ASN A 116 7.72 -7.38 8.76
N GLU A 117 8.13 -8.36 7.96
CA GLU A 117 8.95 -9.47 8.47
C GLU A 117 10.32 -9.00 9.01
N SER A 118 10.89 -7.96 8.41
CA SER A 118 12.15 -7.38 8.90
C SER A 118 11.94 -6.66 10.24
N ILE A 119 10.84 -5.92 10.37
CA ILE A 119 10.45 -5.24 11.61
C ILE A 119 10.20 -6.26 12.73
N GLU A 120 9.44 -7.32 12.46
CA GLU A 120 9.14 -8.38 13.42
C GLU A 120 10.43 -9.08 13.89
N ALA A 121 11.36 -9.37 12.97
CA ALA A 121 12.66 -9.94 13.32
C ALA A 121 13.47 -9.01 14.24
N CYS A 122 13.47 -7.69 13.98
CA CYS A 122 14.14 -6.71 14.84
C CYS A 122 13.47 -6.59 16.22
N GLN A 123 12.15 -6.60 16.30
CA GLN A 123 11.41 -6.58 17.57
C GLN A 123 11.72 -7.81 18.41
N PHE A 124 11.70 -8.99 17.79
CA PHE A 124 12.09 -10.23 18.44
C PHE A 124 13.52 -10.17 18.99
N LEU A 125 14.47 -9.61 18.23
CA LEU A 125 15.84 -9.44 18.71
C LEU A 125 15.90 -8.51 19.93
N LYS A 126 15.22 -7.35 19.88
CA LYS A 126 15.17 -6.40 20.99
C LYS A 126 14.60 -7.03 22.26
N GLU A 127 13.46 -7.71 22.15
CA GLU A 127 12.81 -8.39 23.28
C GLU A 127 13.65 -9.50 23.90
N ASN A 128 14.57 -10.10 23.14
CA ASN A 128 15.45 -11.13 23.66
C ASN A 128 16.78 -10.58 24.21
N VAL A 129 17.26 -9.43 23.71
CA VAL A 129 18.38 -8.71 24.32
C VAL A 129 17.97 -8.13 25.68
N ASP A 130 16.79 -7.52 25.79
CA ASP A 130 16.28 -6.94 27.04
C ASP A 130 15.99 -7.99 28.15
N LYS A 131 15.98 -9.29 27.80
CA LYS A 131 15.79 -10.41 28.76
C LYS A 131 17.08 -10.89 29.41
N TYR A 132 18.23 -10.49 28.89
CA TYR A 132 19.53 -10.75 29.52
C TYR A 132 20.07 -9.42 30.02
N PRO A 133 19.84 -9.04 31.29
CA PRO A 133 20.54 -7.89 31.84
C PRO A 133 22.04 -8.19 31.79
N ASP A 134 22.81 -7.23 31.28
CA ASP A 134 24.27 -7.29 31.31
C ASP A 134 24.72 -7.53 32.76
N ASP A 135 25.29 -8.71 33.02
CA ASP A 135 25.98 -9.06 34.28
C ASP A 135 27.25 -8.20 34.46
#